data_AF-A0A9D7G3T1-F1
#
_entry.id   AF-A0A9D7G3T1-F1
#
_cell.length_a   1.000
_cell.length_b   1.000
_cell.length_c   1.000
_cell.angle_alpha   90.00
_cell.angle_beta   90.00
_cell.angle_gamma   90.00
#
_symmetry.space_group_name_H-M   'P 1'
#
loop_
_entity.id
_entity.type
_entity.pdbx_description
1 polymer ?
#
loop_
_entity_poly.entity_id
_entity_poly.type
_entity_poly.pdbx_seq_one_letter_code
_entity_poly.pdbx_strand_id
1 'polypeptide(L)'
;MVLVAMVVLYSRKHITLLAWVLVGSLGFYGVKGGIFTLATGGNHRVWGPTGSYIEGNNEIALALVMVIPLMRFLQLVTPSVWVKRGLLISMVLCATAALGSYSRGALVAIAAMVMVLWWRSDNKLTGAVLMVLVAVLLLSFMPEQWWSRMETIGAYDEDTSATGRINAWWMAWNLAKDNLFGGGFMVSKATLFALYAPNPLAIHAAHSIYFMVLGEHGFIGLFLFLLLWWLVWRSGRLIPRARSARNPMAVPSGAMSQVSLAGYAVGAAFLRLSYYDLPYNILILVVLGCRWMDRQEWLCETASRPVGTGEAFAQSSQVGSRLMWLKPLFGQASPAGRRAKLSVLIFHRVLSEVDPLFPQEVDARRFSQLCGWLARWFKVMPLDQAVTALRSGTLPARAAVITFDDGYADNYHVALPILQRHGLTATFFIATGFLDGGRMWNDTIIEAVRNCQLPVVDLSGLGLGRHPLGSIADRQAAIPALIQQIKYRPLPERIAITEQLAELAQVMVPGDLMMRSSEVKAMHQAGMQIGAHTVSHLILAVFSDAQAREEIGQSKQFLEQLLGERVGLFAYPNGKPGEDYSPSNVEVVRSLGFDAAVSTQWGASASGDDLFQIRRFTPWDQSHLRFGARLLNNLRSR
;
A
#
# COMPACT_ATOMS: atom_id res chain seq x y z
N MET A 1 -10.49 17.19 -11.93
CA MET A 1 -10.64 16.84 -10.49
C MET A 1 -10.44 15.36 -10.23
N VAL A 2 -11.09 14.44 -10.97
CA VAL A 2 -10.98 12.99 -10.74
C VAL A 2 -9.53 12.47 -10.71
N LEU A 3 -8.70 12.86 -11.69
CA LEU A 3 -7.29 12.45 -11.75
C LEU A 3 -6.47 12.99 -10.57
N VAL A 4 -6.68 14.26 -10.18
CA VAL A 4 -6.01 14.88 -9.03
C VAL A 4 -6.39 14.16 -7.74
N ALA A 5 -7.67 13.85 -7.54
CA ALA A 5 -8.14 13.09 -6.39
C ALA A 5 -7.48 11.70 -6.31
N MET A 6 -7.27 11.01 -7.44
CA MET A 6 -6.57 9.71 -7.45
C MET A 6 -5.07 9.80 -7.12
N VAL A 7 -4.45 10.96 -7.35
CA VAL A 7 -3.04 11.22 -7.00
C VAL A 7 -2.91 11.56 -5.51
N VAL A 8 -3.78 12.44 -5.01
CA VAL A 8 -3.71 12.98 -3.64
C VAL A 8 -4.25 11.99 -2.61
N LEU A 9 -5.28 11.22 -2.94
CA LEU A 9 -5.87 10.25 -2.03
C LEU A 9 -5.16 8.91 -2.18
N TYR A 10 -4.63 8.39 -1.08
CA TYR A 10 -3.88 7.13 -1.11
C TYR A 10 -4.00 6.25 0.14
N SER A 11 -4.57 6.73 1.25
CA SER A 11 -4.60 5.98 2.52
C SER A 11 -6.02 5.54 2.88
N ARG A 12 -6.16 4.63 3.85
CA ARG A 12 -7.47 4.25 4.41
C ARG A 12 -8.23 5.44 4.99
N LYS A 13 -7.52 6.34 5.67
CA LYS A 13 -8.11 7.58 6.21
C LYS A 13 -8.70 8.42 5.07
N HIS A 14 -8.00 8.54 3.94
CA HIS A 14 -8.49 9.26 2.77
C HIS A 14 -9.75 8.62 2.16
N ILE A 15 -9.81 7.29 2.03
CA ILE A 15 -11.02 6.58 1.54
C ILE A 15 -12.21 6.86 2.45
N THR A 16 -12.02 6.76 3.76
CA THR A 16 -13.08 6.95 4.74
C THR A 16 -13.52 8.41 4.81
N LEU A 17 -12.57 9.35 4.74
CA LEU A 17 -12.83 10.79 4.73
C LEU A 17 -13.58 11.21 3.46
N LEU A 18 -13.20 10.70 2.28
CA LEU A 18 -13.93 10.95 1.05
C LEU A 18 -15.38 10.47 1.16
N ALA A 19 -15.60 9.26 1.69
CA ALA A 19 -16.96 8.76 1.94
C ALA A 19 -17.74 9.67 2.92
N TRP A 20 -17.11 10.14 4.00
CA TRP A 20 -17.73 11.10 4.92
C TRP A 20 -18.08 12.44 4.27
N VAL A 21 -17.21 12.97 3.41
CA VAL A 21 -17.47 14.22 2.68
C VAL A 21 -18.66 14.05 1.73
N LEU A 22 -18.73 12.94 0.98
CA LEU A 22 -19.85 12.64 0.10
C LEU A 22 -21.16 12.45 0.88
N VAL A 23 -21.12 11.68 1.97
CA VAL A 23 -22.28 11.44 2.83
C VAL A 23 -22.73 12.70 3.55
N GLY A 24 -21.82 13.53 4.05
CA GLY A 24 -22.14 14.78 4.74
C GLY A 24 -22.76 15.82 3.80
N SER A 25 -22.16 16.03 2.62
CA SER A 25 -22.61 17.03 1.65
C SER A 25 -23.98 16.71 1.05
N LEU A 26 -24.20 15.47 0.61
CA LEU A 26 -25.46 15.07 -0.03
C LEU A 26 -26.49 14.56 0.97
N GLY A 27 -26.04 13.83 2.00
CA GLY A 27 -26.91 13.31 3.04
C GLY A 27 -27.58 14.40 3.87
N PHE A 28 -26.97 15.60 3.98
CA PHE A 28 -27.63 16.77 4.57
C PHE A 28 -28.98 17.07 3.91
N TYR A 29 -29.02 17.11 2.57
CA TYR A 29 -30.26 17.36 1.82
C TYR A 29 -31.25 16.21 1.96
N GLY A 30 -30.77 14.97 2.07
CA GLY A 30 -31.62 13.80 2.29
C GLY A 30 -32.26 13.78 3.68
N VAL A 31 -31.49 14.10 4.72
CA VAL A 31 -32.02 14.22 6.10
C VAL A 31 -33.03 15.35 6.19
N LYS A 32 -32.69 16.53 5.67
CA LYS A 32 -33.59 17.69 5.61
C LYS A 32 -34.87 17.36 4.83
N GLY A 33 -34.74 16.78 3.65
CA GLY A 33 -35.86 16.39 2.80
C GLY A 33 -36.74 15.32 3.44
N GLY A 34 -36.16 14.35 4.15
CA GLY A 34 -36.89 13.27 4.79
C GLY A 34 -37.72 13.79 5.97
N ILE A 35 -37.14 14.66 6.79
CA ILE A 35 -37.87 15.35 7.87
C ILE A 35 -39.00 16.19 7.27
N PHE A 36 -38.74 16.93 6.19
CA PHE A 36 -39.75 17.73 5.51
C PHE A 36 -40.91 16.87 4.96
N THR A 37 -40.60 15.76 4.29
CA THR A 37 -41.63 14.81 3.80
C THR A 37 -42.46 14.27 4.96
N LEU A 38 -41.85 13.87 6.07
CA LEU A 38 -42.58 13.39 7.26
C LEU A 38 -43.44 14.49 7.89
N ALA A 39 -42.91 15.71 8.04
CA ALA A 39 -43.63 16.82 8.65
C ALA A 39 -44.83 17.30 7.82
N THR A 40 -44.78 17.12 6.49
CA THR A 40 -45.82 17.57 5.56
C THR A 40 -46.77 16.46 5.12
N GLY A 41 -46.61 15.23 5.63
CA GLY A 41 -47.38 14.08 5.16
C GLY A 41 -47.09 13.72 3.70
N GLY A 42 -45.92 14.11 3.18
CA GLY A 42 -45.52 13.90 1.79
C GLY A 42 -46.25 14.76 0.77
N ASN A 43 -47.10 15.71 1.16
CA ASN A 43 -47.90 16.53 0.23
C ASN A 43 -47.07 17.49 -0.64
N HIS A 44 -45.81 17.73 -0.29
CA HIS A 44 -44.91 18.60 -1.04
C HIS A 44 -43.70 17.85 -1.55
N ARG A 45 -43.24 18.25 -2.75
CA ARG A 45 -42.06 17.63 -3.40
C ARG A 45 -40.77 18.10 -2.76
N VAL A 46 -39.86 17.15 -2.57
CA VAL A 46 -38.46 17.44 -2.25
C VAL A 46 -37.72 17.87 -3.51
N TRP A 47 -37.09 19.04 -3.43
CA TRP A 47 -36.23 19.62 -4.46
C TRP A 47 -34.79 19.69 -3.96
N GLY A 48 -33.83 19.68 -4.89
CA GLY A 48 -32.44 19.89 -4.54
C GLY A 48 -32.06 21.37 -4.50
N PRO A 49 -30.79 21.67 -4.18
CA PRO A 49 -30.29 23.03 -4.12
C PRO A 49 -30.27 23.71 -5.50
N THR A 50 -30.76 24.95 -5.55
CA THR A 50 -30.82 25.80 -6.75
C THR A 50 -29.45 26.05 -7.36
N GLY A 51 -29.34 26.02 -8.68
CA GLY A 51 -28.09 26.25 -9.42
C GLY A 51 -27.13 25.05 -9.41
N SER A 52 -27.58 23.88 -8.96
CA SER A 52 -26.78 22.66 -8.90
C SER A 52 -27.22 21.61 -9.92
N TYR A 53 -26.35 20.63 -10.21
CA TYR A 53 -26.67 19.46 -11.04
C TYR A 53 -27.83 18.61 -10.49
N ILE A 54 -28.19 18.81 -9.22
CA ILE A 54 -29.23 18.05 -8.52
C ILE A 54 -30.40 18.92 -8.09
N GLU A 55 -30.58 20.11 -8.68
CA GLU A 55 -31.69 21.03 -8.37
C GLU A 55 -33.07 20.38 -8.55
N GLY A 56 -33.25 19.63 -9.64
CA GLY A 56 -34.50 18.97 -9.95
C GLY A 56 -34.85 17.84 -8.98
N ASN A 57 -36.15 17.60 -8.82
CA ASN A 57 -36.70 16.59 -7.93
C ASN A 57 -36.25 15.15 -8.29
N ASN A 58 -35.99 14.88 -9.57
CA ASN A 58 -35.55 13.55 -10.01
C ASN A 58 -34.06 13.34 -9.76
N GLU A 59 -33.26 14.38 -9.99
CA GLU A 59 -31.81 14.39 -9.85
C GLU A 59 -31.39 14.30 -8.38
N ILE A 60 -32.03 15.08 -7.48
CA ILE A 60 -31.80 14.95 -6.04
C ILE A 60 -32.13 13.55 -5.55
N ALA A 61 -33.24 12.97 -6.00
CA ALA A 61 -33.66 11.65 -5.57
C ALA A 61 -32.68 10.57 -5.99
N LEU A 62 -32.16 10.63 -7.22
CA LEU A 62 -31.10 9.69 -7.64
C LEU A 62 -29.83 9.88 -6.81
N ALA A 63 -29.42 11.12 -6.53
CA ALA A 63 -28.25 11.39 -5.70
C ALA A 63 -28.41 10.79 -4.29
N LEU A 64 -29.59 10.90 -3.69
CA LEU A 64 -29.90 10.30 -2.38
C LEU A 64 -29.85 8.77 -2.43
N VAL A 65 -30.41 8.14 -3.47
CA VAL A 65 -30.31 6.69 -3.69
C VAL A 65 -28.86 6.24 -3.77
N MET A 66 -28.01 6.99 -4.47
CA MET A 66 -26.59 6.67 -4.59
C MET A 66 -25.81 6.85 -3.26
N VAL A 67 -26.26 7.71 -2.36
CA VAL A 67 -25.58 8.02 -1.09
C VAL A 67 -25.92 7.02 0.02
N ILE A 68 -27.13 6.44 0.02
CA ILE A 68 -27.57 5.45 1.03
C ILE A 68 -26.55 4.29 1.19
N PRO A 69 -26.03 3.67 0.12
CA PRO A 69 -25.00 2.63 0.26
C PRO A 69 -23.69 3.16 0.86
N LEU A 70 -23.31 4.40 0.61
CA LEU A 70 -22.12 5.01 1.22
C LEU A 70 -22.32 5.23 2.73
N MET A 71 -23.53 5.59 3.16
CA MET A 71 -23.90 5.63 4.58
C MET A 71 -23.81 4.23 5.21
N ARG A 72 -24.28 3.19 4.51
CA ARG A 72 -24.14 1.80 4.96
C ARG A 72 -22.67 1.37 5.05
N PHE A 73 -21.84 1.77 4.09
CA PHE A 73 -20.40 1.56 4.16
C PHE A 73 -19.81 2.18 5.43
N LEU A 74 -20.06 3.46 5.69
CA LEU A 74 -19.59 4.14 6.90
C LEU A 74 -20.11 3.49 8.20
N GLN A 75 -21.35 3.02 8.19
CA GLN A 75 -21.98 2.32 9.31
C GLN A 75 -21.30 0.98 9.61
N LEU A 76 -20.84 0.26 8.57
CA LEU A 76 -20.13 -1.02 8.72
C LEU A 76 -18.72 -0.85 9.27
N VAL A 77 -18.08 0.29 9.00
CA VAL A 77 -16.66 0.50 9.30
C VAL A 77 -16.40 1.38 10.52
N THR A 78 -17.39 2.13 10.99
CA THR A 78 -17.27 2.96 12.19
C THR A 78 -17.37 2.13 13.48
N PRO A 79 -16.56 2.41 14.51
CA PRO A 79 -16.69 1.74 15.80
C PRO A 79 -17.83 2.31 16.67
N SER A 80 -18.19 3.58 16.48
CA SER A 80 -19.14 4.28 17.37
C SER A 80 -20.60 3.85 17.14
N VAL A 81 -21.26 3.36 18.18
CA VAL A 81 -22.67 2.95 18.15
C VAL A 81 -23.60 4.13 17.86
N TRP A 82 -23.29 5.32 18.37
CA TRP A 82 -24.06 6.54 18.12
C TRP A 82 -24.00 6.94 16.65
N VAL A 83 -22.81 6.86 16.05
CA VAL A 83 -22.64 7.12 14.62
C VAL A 83 -23.39 6.08 13.79
N LYS A 84 -23.38 4.79 14.19
CA LYS A 84 -24.16 3.75 13.50
C LYS A 84 -25.66 4.02 13.51
N ARG A 85 -26.20 4.42 14.67
CA ARG A 85 -27.62 4.79 14.83
C ARG A 85 -27.97 6.03 14.01
N GLY A 86 -27.14 7.06 14.08
CA GLY A 86 -27.29 8.27 13.27
C GLY A 86 -27.33 7.97 11.77
N LEU A 87 -26.37 7.18 11.27
CA LEU A 87 -26.35 6.76 9.85
C LEU A 87 -27.57 5.91 9.47
N LEU A 88 -28.09 5.07 10.37
CA LEU A 88 -29.33 4.30 10.12
C LEU A 88 -30.52 5.24 9.91
N ILE A 89 -30.69 6.20 10.82
CA ILE A 89 -31.76 7.19 10.76
C ILE A 89 -31.61 8.02 9.47
N SER A 90 -30.39 8.47 9.16
CA SER A 90 -30.12 9.23 7.93
C SER A 90 -30.42 8.44 6.67
N MET A 91 -30.14 7.13 6.62
CA MET A 91 -30.50 6.28 5.47
C MET A 91 -32.02 6.21 5.27
N VAL A 92 -32.78 6.02 6.35
CA VAL A 92 -34.25 6.00 6.29
C VAL A 92 -34.77 7.35 5.83
N LEU A 93 -34.29 8.46 6.39
CA LEU A 93 -34.69 9.81 5.97
C LEU A 93 -34.33 10.11 4.52
N CYS A 94 -33.17 9.65 4.02
CA CYS A 94 -32.81 9.77 2.61
C CYS A 94 -33.76 8.97 1.70
N ALA A 95 -34.16 7.76 2.11
CA ALA A 95 -35.14 6.97 1.37
C ALA A 95 -36.52 7.65 1.37
N THR A 96 -36.96 8.18 2.51
CA THR A 96 -38.18 8.97 2.63
C THR A 96 -38.15 10.21 1.73
N ALA A 97 -37.04 10.95 1.72
CA ALA A 97 -36.86 12.11 0.85
C ALA A 97 -36.87 11.75 -0.64
N ALA A 98 -36.27 10.62 -1.01
CA ALA A 98 -36.27 10.12 -2.39
C ALA A 98 -37.69 9.74 -2.86
N LEU A 99 -38.52 9.16 -1.98
CA LEU A 99 -39.94 8.94 -2.26
C LEU A 99 -40.72 10.26 -2.32
N GLY A 100 -40.49 11.15 -1.36
CA GLY A 100 -41.07 12.48 -1.27
C GLY A 100 -40.68 13.44 -2.39
N SER A 101 -39.74 13.07 -3.28
CA SER A 101 -39.43 13.84 -4.48
C SER A 101 -40.39 13.58 -5.64
N TYR A 102 -41.25 12.56 -5.53
CA TYR A 102 -42.18 12.14 -6.58
C TYR A 102 -41.45 11.69 -7.87
N SER A 103 -40.24 11.15 -7.76
CA SER A 103 -39.46 10.69 -8.91
C SER A 103 -39.75 9.23 -9.26
N ARG A 104 -40.37 8.99 -10.42
CA ARG A 104 -40.63 7.65 -10.98
C ARG A 104 -39.32 6.88 -11.20
N GLY A 105 -38.31 7.55 -11.76
CA GLY A 105 -36.97 6.97 -11.98
C GLY A 105 -36.26 6.60 -10.67
N ALA A 106 -36.48 7.36 -9.59
CA ALA A 106 -35.92 7.04 -8.28
C ALA A 106 -36.56 5.80 -7.66
N LEU A 107 -37.87 5.56 -7.87
CA LEU A 107 -38.53 4.34 -7.40
C LEU A 107 -37.89 3.08 -8.01
N VAL A 108 -37.64 3.09 -9.32
CA VAL A 108 -36.96 1.99 -10.02
C VAL A 108 -35.49 1.88 -9.57
N ALA A 109 -34.80 3.00 -9.36
CA ALA A 109 -33.44 3.02 -8.83
C ALA A 109 -33.34 2.45 -7.41
N ILE A 110 -34.31 2.76 -6.53
CA ILE A 110 -34.44 2.19 -5.19
C ILE A 110 -34.64 0.68 -5.28
N ALA A 111 -35.54 0.21 -6.14
CA ALA A 111 -35.77 -1.22 -6.34
C ALA A 111 -34.49 -1.95 -6.80
N ALA A 112 -33.77 -1.40 -7.77
CA ALA A 112 -32.50 -1.94 -8.24
C ALA A 112 -31.43 -1.97 -7.13
N MET A 113 -31.30 -0.87 -6.38
CA MET A 113 -30.37 -0.75 -5.26
C MET A 113 -30.69 -1.77 -4.16
N VAL A 114 -31.96 -1.87 -3.74
CA VAL A 114 -32.48 -2.80 -2.73
C VAL A 114 -32.25 -4.25 -3.15
N MET A 115 -32.50 -4.58 -4.42
CA MET A 115 -32.25 -5.93 -4.95
C MET A 115 -30.76 -6.31 -4.87
N VAL A 116 -29.85 -5.40 -5.24
CA VAL A 116 -28.41 -5.67 -5.14
C VAL A 116 -27.95 -5.72 -3.68
N LEU A 117 -28.51 -4.89 -2.80
CA LEU A 117 -28.24 -4.91 -1.36
C LEU A 117 -28.71 -6.23 -0.73
N TRP A 118 -29.90 -6.71 -1.10
CA TRP A 118 -30.44 -8.01 -0.70
C TRP A 118 -29.57 -9.17 -1.19
N TRP A 119 -29.20 -9.16 -2.48
CA TRP A 119 -28.33 -10.18 -3.06
C TRP A 119 -26.98 -10.28 -2.33
N ARG A 120 -26.48 -9.16 -1.79
CA ARG A 120 -25.23 -9.07 -1.03
C ARG A 120 -25.36 -9.35 0.46
N SER A 121 -26.57 -9.51 0.99
CA SER A 121 -26.80 -9.78 2.41
C SER A 121 -26.41 -11.22 2.77
N ASP A 122 -25.74 -11.40 3.91
CA ASP A 122 -25.44 -12.73 4.46
C ASP A 122 -26.72 -13.44 4.94
N ASN A 123 -27.68 -12.67 5.47
CA ASN A 123 -28.98 -13.17 5.97
C ASN A 123 -30.11 -12.75 5.02
N LYS A 124 -30.33 -13.55 3.98
CA LYS A 124 -31.28 -13.24 2.89
C LYS A 124 -32.72 -13.10 3.38
N LEU A 125 -33.18 -13.99 4.26
CA LEU A 125 -34.57 -14.01 4.73
C LEU A 125 -34.86 -12.80 5.64
N THR A 126 -34.05 -12.60 6.69
CA THR A 126 -34.19 -11.46 7.61
C THR A 126 -34.07 -10.13 6.87
N GLY A 127 -33.12 -10.03 5.94
CA GLY A 127 -32.96 -8.85 5.10
C GLY A 127 -34.20 -8.56 4.25
N ALA A 128 -34.73 -9.58 3.55
CA ALA A 128 -35.94 -9.43 2.73
C ALA A 128 -37.13 -8.96 3.57
N VAL A 129 -37.39 -9.60 4.72
CA VAL A 129 -38.49 -9.21 5.63
C VAL A 129 -38.33 -7.77 6.10
N LEU A 130 -37.14 -7.37 6.54
CA LEU A 130 -36.89 -6.00 6.99
C LEU A 130 -37.09 -4.97 5.87
N MET A 131 -36.61 -5.27 4.66
CA MET A 131 -36.76 -4.39 3.51
C MET A 131 -38.22 -4.25 3.08
N VAL A 132 -39.00 -5.33 3.10
CA VAL A 132 -40.44 -5.29 2.82
C VAL A 132 -41.17 -4.48 3.89
N LEU A 133 -40.89 -4.71 5.18
CA LEU A 133 -41.52 -3.95 6.27
C LEU A 133 -41.24 -2.45 6.15
N VAL A 134 -39.98 -2.08 5.88
CA VAL A 134 -39.60 -0.67 5.67
C VAL A 134 -40.28 -0.11 4.42
N ALA A 135 -40.34 -0.85 3.31
CA ALA A 135 -41.01 -0.40 2.09
C ALA A 135 -42.52 -0.17 2.31
N VAL A 136 -43.20 -1.11 2.96
CA VAL A 136 -44.64 -0.99 3.30
C VAL A 136 -44.86 0.24 4.18
N LEU A 137 -44.05 0.42 5.23
CA LEU A 137 -44.16 1.55 6.14
C LEU A 137 -43.96 2.90 5.42
N LEU A 138 -42.95 2.99 4.56
CA LEU A 138 -42.67 4.23 3.83
C LEU A 138 -43.73 4.53 2.76
N LEU A 139 -44.23 3.51 2.05
CA LEU A 139 -45.25 3.68 1.02
C LEU A 139 -46.64 3.95 1.61
N SER A 140 -46.99 3.36 2.76
CA SER A 140 -48.27 3.63 3.44
C SER A 140 -48.39 5.09 3.91
N PHE A 141 -47.27 5.80 3.99
CA PHE A 141 -47.21 7.21 4.38
C PHE A 141 -47.39 8.17 3.18
N MET A 142 -47.35 7.69 1.93
CA MET A 142 -47.41 8.55 0.75
C MET A 142 -48.86 8.97 0.40
N PRO A 143 -49.11 10.25 0.06
CA PRO A 143 -50.45 10.77 -0.23
C PRO A 143 -50.97 10.31 -1.61
N GLU A 144 -52.28 10.45 -1.84
CA GLU A 144 -52.94 10.05 -3.10
C GLU A 144 -52.29 10.64 -4.37
N GLN A 145 -51.86 11.91 -4.30
CA GLN A 145 -51.17 12.59 -5.41
C GLN A 145 -49.83 11.94 -5.79
N TRP A 146 -49.19 11.24 -4.85
CA TRP A 146 -47.99 10.47 -5.12
C TRP A 146 -48.37 9.19 -5.90
N TRP A 147 -49.41 8.49 -5.47
CA TRP A 147 -49.91 7.26 -6.11
C TRP A 147 -50.37 7.52 -7.54
N SER A 148 -51.18 8.56 -7.76
CA SER A 148 -51.66 8.93 -9.10
C SER A 148 -50.50 9.21 -10.05
N ARG A 149 -49.41 9.82 -9.55
CA ARG A 149 -48.21 10.04 -10.35
C ARG A 149 -47.45 8.75 -10.65
N MET A 150 -47.40 7.77 -9.75
CA MET A 150 -46.72 6.49 -10.01
C MET A 150 -47.49 5.59 -10.98
N GLU A 151 -48.83 5.67 -10.99
CA GLU A 151 -49.68 4.91 -11.92
C GLU A 151 -49.45 5.30 -13.39
N THR A 152 -49.06 6.56 -13.65
CA THR A 152 -48.71 7.03 -15.01
C THR A 152 -47.45 6.38 -15.60
N ILE A 153 -46.74 5.50 -14.88
CA ILE A 153 -45.59 4.75 -15.43
C ILE A 153 -46.03 3.82 -16.58
N GLY A 154 -47.29 3.35 -16.60
CA GLY A 154 -47.80 2.41 -17.60
C GLY A 154 -48.33 3.04 -18.90
N ALA A 155 -48.71 4.33 -18.88
CA ALA A 155 -49.35 5.02 -20.00
C ALA A 155 -48.36 5.94 -20.75
N TYR A 156 -47.26 5.37 -21.29
CA TYR A 156 -46.20 6.18 -21.91
C TYR A 156 -46.58 6.74 -23.29
N ASP A 157 -47.56 6.13 -23.95
CA ASP A 157 -48.05 6.53 -25.28
C ASP A 157 -48.82 7.87 -25.26
N GLU A 158 -49.34 8.26 -24.09
CA GLU A 158 -50.15 9.47 -23.90
C GLU A 158 -49.34 10.65 -23.28
N ASP A 159 -48.09 10.40 -22.85
CA ASP A 159 -47.21 11.41 -22.23
C ASP A 159 -46.35 12.11 -23.32
N THR A 160 -46.65 13.38 -23.60
CA THR A 160 -45.89 14.23 -24.54
C THR A 160 -44.40 14.37 -24.15
N SER A 161 -44.07 14.24 -22.86
CA SER A 161 -42.67 14.23 -22.40
C SER A 161 -41.96 12.93 -22.77
N ALA A 162 -42.66 11.78 -22.74
CA ALA A 162 -42.09 10.48 -23.04
C ALA A 162 -41.83 10.32 -24.55
N THR A 163 -42.81 10.67 -25.37
CA THR A 163 -42.69 10.67 -26.85
C THR A 163 -41.59 11.63 -27.33
N GLY A 164 -41.45 12.81 -26.71
CA GLY A 164 -40.35 13.75 -26.98
C GLY A 164 -38.96 13.16 -26.69
N ARG A 165 -38.80 12.37 -25.61
CA ARG A 165 -37.53 11.70 -25.29
C ARG A 165 -37.22 10.58 -26.28
N ILE A 166 -38.22 9.78 -26.66
CA ILE A 166 -38.05 8.72 -27.66
C ILE A 166 -37.63 9.32 -29.01
N ASN A 167 -38.21 10.46 -29.41
CA ASN A 167 -37.78 11.20 -30.59
C ASN A 167 -36.29 11.63 -30.48
N ALA A 168 -35.89 12.14 -29.31
CA ALA A 168 -34.50 12.51 -29.05
C ALA A 168 -33.53 11.30 -29.02
N TRP A 169 -34.00 10.11 -28.60
CA TRP A 169 -33.22 8.88 -28.65
C TRP A 169 -32.97 8.42 -30.09
N TRP A 170 -34.01 8.48 -30.94
CA TRP A 170 -33.87 8.20 -32.37
C TRP A 170 -32.97 9.21 -33.06
N MET A 171 -33.08 10.49 -32.71
CA MET A 171 -32.15 11.53 -33.18
C MET A 171 -30.69 11.16 -32.85
N ALA A 172 -30.40 10.84 -31.58
CA ALA A 172 -29.06 10.46 -31.15
C ALA A 172 -28.54 9.19 -31.84
N TRP A 173 -29.41 8.19 -32.03
CA TRP A 173 -29.09 6.96 -32.75
C TRP A 173 -28.76 7.23 -34.22
N ASN A 174 -29.58 8.00 -34.92
CA ASN A 174 -29.36 8.35 -36.32
C ASN A 174 -28.10 9.18 -36.51
N LEU A 175 -27.86 10.16 -35.63
CA LEU A 175 -26.63 10.94 -35.61
C LEU A 175 -25.39 10.05 -35.40
N ALA A 176 -25.44 9.09 -34.47
CA ALA A 176 -24.32 8.20 -34.19
C ALA A 176 -24.06 7.17 -35.32
N LYS A 177 -25.09 6.78 -36.08
CA LYS A 177 -24.93 5.96 -37.29
C LYS A 177 -24.18 6.71 -38.38
N ASP A 178 -24.52 7.98 -38.57
CA ASP A 178 -23.94 8.81 -39.63
C ASP A 178 -22.57 9.36 -39.23
N ASN A 179 -22.32 9.53 -37.92
CA ASN A 179 -21.02 9.88 -37.38
C ASN A 179 -20.66 9.00 -36.17
N LEU A 180 -19.73 8.07 -36.38
CA LEU A 180 -19.31 7.07 -35.39
C LEU A 180 -18.76 7.69 -34.08
N PHE A 181 -18.27 8.94 -34.13
CA PHE A 181 -17.76 9.69 -32.98
C PHE A 181 -18.78 10.69 -32.40
N GLY A 182 -20.01 10.70 -32.91
CA GLY A 182 -21.11 11.54 -32.42
C GLY A 182 -21.08 12.97 -32.97
N GLY A 183 -22.01 13.80 -32.48
CA GLY A 183 -22.17 15.20 -32.90
C GLY A 183 -21.43 16.24 -32.05
N GLY A 184 -20.60 15.81 -31.10
CA GLY A 184 -19.98 16.69 -30.10
C GLY A 184 -20.93 17.05 -28.96
N PHE A 185 -20.52 17.90 -28.02
CA PHE A 185 -21.38 18.28 -26.89
C PHE A 185 -22.61 19.08 -27.33
N MET A 186 -23.69 19.00 -26.54
CA MET A 186 -24.91 19.78 -26.73
C MET A 186 -25.64 19.46 -28.06
N VAL A 187 -25.87 18.17 -28.33
CA VAL A 187 -26.54 17.69 -29.57
C VAL A 187 -28.03 17.99 -29.66
N SER A 188 -28.65 18.51 -28.60
CA SER A 188 -30.07 18.87 -28.58
C SER A 188 -30.34 20.22 -29.28
N LYS A 189 -29.96 20.33 -30.55
CA LYS A 189 -30.10 21.55 -31.38
C LYS A 189 -31.13 21.34 -32.49
N ALA A 190 -31.85 22.41 -32.84
CA ALA A 190 -32.83 22.41 -33.92
C ALA A 190 -32.26 21.88 -35.25
N THR A 191 -31.03 22.26 -35.58
CA THR A 191 -30.35 21.83 -36.81
C THR A 191 -30.10 20.34 -36.85
N LEU A 192 -29.69 19.73 -35.73
CA LEU A 192 -29.46 18.29 -35.64
C LEU A 192 -30.78 17.51 -35.60
N PHE A 193 -31.81 18.04 -34.94
CA PHE A 193 -33.14 17.45 -34.97
C PHE A 193 -33.73 17.46 -36.39
N ALA A 194 -33.54 18.53 -37.17
CA ALA A 194 -33.98 18.59 -38.55
C ALA A 194 -33.33 17.54 -39.46
N LEU A 195 -32.08 17.17 -39.17
CA LEU A 195 -31.34 16.18 -39.96
C LEU A 195 -31.59 14.74 -39.50
N TYR A 196 -31.71 14.51 -38.20
CA TYR A 196 -31.60 13.16 -37.63
C TYR A 196 -32.84 12.69 -36.85
N ALA A 197 -33.74 13.58 -36.42
CA ALA A 197 -34.91 13.19 -35.62
C ALA A 197 -36.09 12.77 -36.51
N PRO A 198 -36.85 11.71 -36.13
CA PRO A 198 -38.11 11.36 -36.79
C PRO A 198 -39.13 12.49 -36.84
N ASN A 199 -39.22 13.29 -35.76
CA ASN A 199 -39.96 14.54 -35.71
C ASN A 199 -39.00 15.73 -35.51
N PRO A 200 -38.64 16.44 -36.59
CA PRO A 200 -37.73 17.60 -36.57
C PRO A 200 -38.09 18.73 -35.61
N LEU A 201 -39.39 18.95 -35.39
CA LEU A 201 -39.88 20.10 -34.63
C LEU A 201 -39.98 19.81 -33.12
N ALA A 202 -40.00 18.53 -32.75
CA ALA A 202 -40.10 18.10 -31.35
C ALA A 202 -38.71 18.03 -30.68
N ILE A 203 -38.05 19.18 -30.52
CA ILE A 203 -36.71 19.30 -29.94
C ILE A 203 -36.76 19.06 -28.43
N HIS A 204 -36.15 17.96 -28.00
CA HIS A 204 -36.06 17.57 -26.60
C HIS A 204 -34.66 17.08 -26.27
N ALA A 205 -34.27 17.19 -25.00
CA ALA A 205 -33.06 16.49 -24.57
C ALA A 205 -33.37 15.01 -24.34
N ALA A 206 -32.39 14.14 -24.60
CA ALA A 206 -32.56 12.69 -24.48
C ALA A 206 -32.99 12.23 -23.07
N HIS A 207 -32.58 12.96 -22.02
CA HIS A 207 -32.83 12.57 -20.63
C HIS A 207 -32.52 11.09 -20.39
N SER A 208 -31.33 10.68 -20.84
CA SER A 208 -30.80 9.35 -20.65
C SER A 208 -29.29 9.43 -20.76
N ILE A 209 -28.57 8.96 -19.74
CA ILE A 209 -27.10 8.95 -19.80
C ILE A 209 -26.57 8.18 -21.01
N TYR A 210 -27.29 7.15 -21.46
CA TYR A 210 -26.87 6.30 -22.57
C TYR A 210 -27.06 7.00 -23.92
N PHE A 211 -28.26 7.50 -24.20
CA PHE A 211 -28.54 8.18 -25.47
C PHE A 211 -27.87 9.56 -25.56
N MET A 212 -27.62 10.21 -24.42
CA MET A 212 -26.84 11.44 -24.39
C MET A 212 -25.38 11.18 -24.77
N VAL A 213 -24.72 10.17 -24.16
CA VAL A 213 -23.35 9.79 -24.54
C VAL A 213 -23.30 9.28 -25.98
N LEU A 214 -24.31 8.51 -26.42
CA LEU A 214 -24.41 8.05 -27.80
C LEU A 214 -24.49 9.22 -28.80
N GLY A 215 -25.36 10.20 -28.54
CA GLY A 215 -25.50 11.35 -29.43
C GLY A 215 -24.25 12.22 -29.46
N GLU A 216 -23.65 12.49 -28.29
CA GLU A 216 -22.49 13.40 -28.19
C GLU A 216 -21.18 12.76 -28.66
N HIS A 217 -20.95 11.48 -28.32
CA HIS A 217 -19.66 10.80 -28.53
C HIS A 217 -19.75 9.55 -29.42
N GLY A 218 -20.92 9.27 -30.00
CA GLY A 218 -21.15 8.17 -30.92
C GLY A 218 -21.02 6.79 -30.27
N PHE A 219 -20.94 5.75 -31.11
CA PHE A 219 -20.83 4.37 -30.63
C PHE A 219 -19.51 4.11 -29.91
N ILE A 220 -18.42 4.74 -30.32
CA ILE A 220 -17.11 4.59 -29.65
C ILE A 220 -17.16 5.18 -28.25
N GLY A 221 -17.70 6.40 -28.09
CA GLY A 221 -17.85 7.01 -26.78
C GLY A 221 -18.77 6.23 -25.86
N LEU A 222 -19.91 5.74 -26.36
CA LEU A 222 -20.81 4.88 -25.59
C LEU A 222 -20.11 3.59 -25.16
N PHE A 223 -19.36 2.94 -26.05
CA PHE A 223 -18.59 1.74 -25.72
C PHE A 223 -17.59 2.02 -24.60
N LEU A 224 -16.79 3.10 -24.68
CA LEU A 224 -15.82 3.46 -23.65
C LEU A 224 -16.50 3.78 -22.31
N PHE A 225 -17.64 4.48 -22.36
CA PHE A 225 -18.43 4.80 -21.17
C PHE A 225 -18.97 3.53 -20.48
N LEU A 226 -19.54 2.59 -21.24
CA LEU A 226 -20.01 1.32 -20.70
C LEU A 226 -18.86 0.44 -20.19
N LEU A 227 -17.75 0.40 -20.93
CA LEU A 227 -16.54 -0.33 -20.53
C LEU A 227 -15.99 0.20 -19.21
N LEU A 228 -15.93 1.52 -19.04
CA LEU A 228 -15.51 2.15 -17.79
C LEU A 228 -16.35 1.66 -16.61
N TRP A 229 -17.67 1.77 -16.69
CA TRP A 229 -18.55 1.35 -15.59
C TRP A 229 -18.52 -0.16 -15.36
N TRP A 230 -18.37 -0.96 -16.42
CA TRP A 230 -18.17 -2.40 -16.29
C TRP A 230 -16.86 -2.75 -15.57
N LEU A 231 -15.75 -2.06 -15.88
CA LEU A 231 -14.47 -2.23 -15.19
C LEU A 231 -14.58 -1.84 -13.72
N VAL A 232 -15.22 -0.70 -13.40
CA VAL A 232 -15.44 -0.28 -12.01
C VAL A 232 -16.29 -1.30 -11.26
N TRP A 233 -17.37 -1.78 -11.87
CA TRP A 233 -18.22 -2.82 -11.30
C TRP A 233 -17.45 -4.13 -11.04
N ARG A 234 -16.64 -4.57 -12.01
CA ARG A 234 -15.80 -5.76 -11.89
C ARG A 234 -14.78 -5.60 -10.76
N SER A 235 -14.09 -4.47 -10.69
CA SER A 235 -13.14 -4.14 -9.63
C SER A 235 -13.80 -4.17 -8.24
N GLY A 236 -15.00 -3.58 -8.11
CA GLY A 236 -15.80 -3.65 -6.88
C GLY A 236 -16.14 -5.10 -6.44
N ARG A 237 -16.28 -6.03 -7.39
CA ARG A 237 -16.50 -7.47 -7.16
C ARG A 237 -15.23 -8.24 -6.78
N LEU A 238 -14.06 -7.75 -7.16
CA LEU A 238 -12.77 -8.36 -6.83
C LEU A 238 -12.34 -8.01 -5.41
N ILE A 239 -12.71 -6.82 -4.92
CA ILE A 239 -12.51 -6.38 -3.53
C ILE A 239 -13.00 -7.43 -2.50
N PRO A 240 -14.19 -8.07 -2.63
CA PRO A 240 -14.63 -9.13 -1.73
C PRO A 240 -13.98 -10.52 -1.90
N ARG A 241 -13.34 -10.83 -3.03
CA ARG A 241 -12.79 -12.18 -3.28
C ARG A 241 -11.40 -12.42 -2.67
N ALA A 242 -10.76 -11.41 -2.11
CA ALA A 242 -9.54 -11.55 -1.33
C ALA A 242 -9.89 -11.81 0.16
N ARG A 243 -10.03 -13.09 0.53
CA ARG A 243 -10.16 -13.65 1.91
C ARG A 243 -10.76 -12.68 2.95
N SER A 244 -12.09 -12.71 3.02
CA SER A 244 -13.01 -12.04 3.97
C SER A 244 -12.76 -12.24 5.49
N ALA A 245 -11.60 -12.72 5.93
CA ALA A 245 -11.37 -13.09 7.33
C ALA A 245 -10.51 -12.10 8.15
N ARG A 246 -9.83 -11.11 7.54
CA ARG A 246 -8.88 -10.24 8.29
C ARG A 246 -8.93 -8.74 8.01
N ASN A 247 -9.84 -8.24 7.17
CA ASN A 247 -9.95 -6.79 6.94
C ASN A 247 -11.43 -6.33 6.77
N PRO A 248 -12.03 -5.72 7.80
CA PRO A 248 -13.46 -5.40 7.82
C PRO A 248 -13.87 -4.22 6.93
N MET A 249 -12.95 -3.48 6.30
CA MET A 249 -13.30 -2.26 5.53
C MET A 249 -13.28 -2.40 4.01
N ALA A 250 -12.46 -3.30 3.47
CA ALA A 250 -12.38 -3.50 2.01
C ALA A 250 -13.69 -4.08 1.46
N VAL A 251 -14.20 -5.15 2.08
CA VAL A 251 -15.43 -5.81 1.62
C VAL A 251 -16.63 -4.85 1.58
N PRO A 252 -16.92 -4.05 2.62
CA PRO A 252 -17.98 -3.06 2.58
C PRO A 252 -17.82 -1.98 1.51
N SER A 253 -16.60 -1.49 1.23
CA SER A 253 -16.41 -0.39 0.27
C SER A 253 -16.68 -0.83 -1.17
N GLY A 254 -16.17 -2.00 -1.57
CA GLY A 254 -16.44 -2.56 -2.89
C GLY A 254 -17.91 -2.92 -3.08
N ALA A 255 -18.51 -3.58 -2.08
CA ALA A 255 -19.91 -4.00 -2.14
C ALA A 255 -20.87 -2.80 -2.21
N MET A 256 -20.70 -1.79 -1.35
CA MET A 256 -21.59 -0.63 -1.31
C MET A 256 -21.43 0.30 -2.51
N SER A 257 -20.21 0.42 -3.05
CA SER A 257 -20.00 1.11 -4.33
C SER A 257 -20.79 0.43 -5.47
N GLN A 258 -20.87 -0.90 -5.50
CA GLN A 258 -21.68 -1.60 -6.50
C GLN A 258 -23.18 -1.40 -6.29
N VAL A 259 -23.65 -1.43 -5.04
CA VAL A 259 -25.06 -1.13 -4.72
C VAL A 259 -25.42 0.29 -5.20
N SER A 260 -24.54 1.27 -4.97
CA SER A 260 -24.72 2.65 -5.43
C SER A 260 -24.73 2.76 -6.97
N LEU A 261 -23.77 2.12 -7.65
CA LEU A 261 -23.68 2.12 -9.11
C LEU A 261 -24.85 1.40 -9.79
N ALA A 262 -25.47 0.41 -9.14
CA ALA A 262 -26.70 -0.21 -9.64
C ALA A 262 -27.85 0.79 -9.66
N GLY A 263 -28.01 1.58 -8.59
CA GLY A 263 -28.97 2.67 -8.53
C GLY A 263 -28.71 3.71 -9.62
N TYR A 264 -27.45 4.11 -9.83
CA TYR A 264 -27.07 5.03 -10.90
C TYR A 264 -27.38 4.49 -12.29
N ALA A 265 -26.96 3.26 -12.63
CA ALA A 265 -27.17 2.68 -13.95
C ALA A 265 -28.65 2.63 -14.35
N VAL A 266 -29.52 2.28 -13.39
CA VAL A 266 -30.97 2.18 -13.64
C VAL A 266 -31.66 3.55 -13.58
N GLY A 267 -31.39 4.35 -12.55
CA GLY A 267 -32.06 5.64 -12.35
C GLY A 267 -31.62 6.71 -13.35
N ALA A 268 -30.33 6.75 -13.70
CA ALA A 268 -29.79 7.73 -14.65
C ALA A 268 -30.14 7.40 -16.11
N ALA A 269 -30.65 6.18 -16.39
CA ALA A 269 -31.19 5.83 -17.70
C ALA A 269 -32.29 6.81 -18.18
N PHE A 270 -32.88 7.57 -17.25
CA PHE A 270 -33.94 8.55 -17.49
C PHE A 270 -33.55 10.00 -17.11
N LEU A 271 -32.25 10.28 -16.92
CA LEU A 271 -31.74 11.60 -16.49
C LEU A 271 -30.50 12.04 -17.29
N ARG A 272 -30.18 13.34 -17.21
CA ARG A 272 -29.01 13.97 -17.86
C ARG A 272 -27.81 14.08 -16.91
N LEU A 273 -27.40 12.97 -16.30
CA LEU A 273 -26.38 12.96 -15.24
C LEU A 273 -25.07 12.30 -15.66
N SER A 274 -24.75 12.25 -16.95
CA SER A 274 -23.54 11.60 -17.48
C SER A 274 -22.25 12.26 -17.01
N TYR A 275 -22.31 13.57 -16.73
CA TYR A 275 -21.18 14.39 -16.26
C TYR A 275 -21.31 14.82 -14.80
N TYR A 276 -22.27 14.27 -14.07
CA TYR A 276 -22.42 14.51 -12.64
C TYR A 276 -21.28 13.83 -11.88
N ASP A 277 -20.73 14.49 -10.85
CA ASP A 277 -19.47 14.07 -10.21
C ASP A 277 -19.60 12.81 -9.33
N LEU A 278 -20.75 12.57 -8.69
CA LEU A 278 -20.90 11.51 -7.69
C LEU A 278 -20.55 10.10 -8.19
N PRO A 279 -21.01 9.64 -9.38
CA PRO A 279 -20.57 8.37 -9.96
C PRO A 279 -19.04 8.26 -10.09
N TYR A 280 -18.37 9.35 -10.47
CA TYR A 280 -16.91 9.36 -10.62
C TYR A 280 -16.19 9.41 -9.26
N ASN A 281 -16.79 10.01 -8.23
CA ASN A 281 -16.29 9.91 -6.86
C ASN A 281 -16.40 8.48 -6.31
N ILE A 282 -17.46 7.74 -6.67
CA ILE A 282 -17.59 6.32 -6.34
C ILE A 282 -16.56 5.48 -7.10
N LEU A 283 -16.30 5.81 -8.37
CA LEU A 283 -15.19 5.22 -9.13
C LEU A 283 -13.86 5.41 -8.40
N ILE A 284 -13.57 6.63 -7.91
CA ILE A 284 -12.37 6.90 -7.12
C ILE A 284 -12.33 6.01 -5.87
N LEU A 285 -13.43 5.88 -5.12
CA LEU A 285 -13.49 4.99 -3.95
C LEU A 285 -13.15 3.53 -4.30
N VAL A 286 -13.64 3.03 -5.43
CA VAL A 286 -13.33 1.67 -5.91
C VAL A 286 -11.86 1.53 -6.30
N VAL A 287 -11.31 2.50 -7.04
CA VAL A 287 -9.91 2.50 -7.47
C VAL A 287 -8.97 2.58 -6.26
N LEU A 288 -9.27 3.47 -5.31
CA LEU A 288 -8.52 3.59 -4.06
C LEU A 288 -8.61 2.31 -3.24
N GLY A 289 -9.79 1.69 -3.15
CA GLY A 289 -9.98 0.40 -2.51
C GLY A 289 -9.11 -0.69 -3.14
N CYS A 290 -9.09 -0.78 -4.47
CA CYS A 290 -8.24 -1.74 -5.19
C CYS A 290 -6.75 -1.46 -4.98
N ARG A 291 -6.31 -0.20 -5.06
CA ARG A 291 -4.91 0.19 -4.85
C ARG A 291 -4.45 -0.08 -3.42
N TRP A 292 -5.26 0.29 -2.43
CA TRP A 292 -5.01 0.02 -1.01
C TRP A 292 -4.88 -1.49 -0.77
N MET A 293 -5.69 -2.28 -1.46
CA MET A 293 -5.61 -3.73 -1.42
C MET A 293 -4.34 -4.29 -2.09
N ASP A 294 -4.05 -3.88 -3.32
CA ASP A 294 -2.91 -4.37 -4.10
C ASP A 294 -1.57 -4.06 -3.42
N ARG A 295 -1.50 -2.92 -2.71
CA ARG A 295 -0.30 -2.51 -1.96
C ARG A 295 -0.21 -3.10 -0.56
N GLN A 296 -1.23 -3.84 -0.12
CA GLN A 296 -1.32 -4.40 1.24
C GLN A 296 -1.11 -3.35 2.35
N GLU A 297 -1.54 -2.10 2.13
CA GLU A 297 -1.23 -0.98 3.03
C GLU A 297 -1.84 -1.16 4.44
N TRP A 298 -2.86 -2.02 4.57
CA TRP A 298 -3.40 -2.42 5.88
C TRP A 298 -2.37 -3.14 6.78
N LEU A 299 -1.32 -3.76 6.20
CA LEU A 299 -0.26 -4.44 6.94
C LEU A 299 0.71 -3.47 7.64
N CYS A 300 0.76 -2.21 7.17
CA CYS A 300 1.54 -1.14 7.80
C CYS A 300 0.72 -0.41 8.87
N GLU A 301 -0.59 -0.25 8.67
CA GLU A 301 -1.49 0.39 9.64
C GLU A 301 -1.64 -0.42 10.95
N THR A 302 -1.63 -1.76 10.88
CA THR A 302 -1.71 -2.63 12.06
C THR A 302 -0.41 -2.78 12.85
N ALA A 303 0.72 -2.26 12.37
CA ALA A 303 1.99 -2.28 13.10
C ALA A 303 1.96 -1.49 14.43
N SER A 304 0.88 -0.75 14.69
CA SER A 304 0.64 0.04 15.90
C SER A 304 -0.16 -0.67 17.01
N ARG A 305 -0.45 -1.98 16.90
CA ARG A 305 -1.05 -2.75 18.01
C ARG A 305 -0.46 -4.16 18.11
N PRO A 306 -0.01 -4.59 19.31
CA PRO A 306 0.49 -5.94 19.49
C PRO A 306 -0.66 -6.93 19.78
N VAL A 307 -0.32 -8.20 19.57
CA VAL A 307 -0.95 -9.45 20.04
C VAL A 307 -2.03 -10.09 19.15
N GLY A 308 -1.81 -11.39 18.87
CA GLY A 308 -2.89 -12.34 18.61
C GLY A 308 -2.57 -13.46 17.62
N THR A 309 -1.83 -14.47 18.10
CA THR A 309 -1.78 -15.90 17.72
C THR A 309 -1.87 -16.33 16.25
N GLY A 310 -0.92 -17.19 15.89
CA GLY A 310 -0.79 -17.78 14.57
C GLY A 310 -2.00 -18.63 14.16
N GLU A 311 -2.32 -18.52 12.87
CA GLU A 311 -2.64 -19.67 12.02
C GLU A 311 -2.64 -19.24 10.53
N ALA A 312 -1.94 -20.08 9.76
CA ALA A 312 -2.04 -20.38 8.33
C ALA A 312 -2.27 -19.24 7.31
N PHE A 313 -1.20 -18.76 6.68
CA PHE A 313 -1.26 -18.16 5.34
C PHE A 313 -0.09 -18.63 4.46
N ALA A 314 -0.28 -19.79 3.83
CA ALA A 314 0.26 -20.00 2.50
C ALA A 314 -0.66 -19.30 1.47
N GLN A 315 -0.01 -18.71 0.46
CA GLN A 315 -0.56 -18.20 -0.81
C GLN A 315 -0.94 -16.70 -0.86
N SER A 316 0.02 -15.91 -1.35
CA SER A 316 -0.24 -14.76 -2.22
C SER A 316 0.77 -14.74 -3.38
N SER A 317 0.30 -14.61 -4.63
CA SER A 317 0.97 -13.82 -5.68
C SER A 317 0.21 -13.84 -7.00
N GLN A 318 -0.25 -12.69 -7.50
CA GLN A 318 -0.58 -12.53 -8.93
C GLN A 318 0.38 -11.61 -9.70
N VAL A 319 1.30 -10.88 -9.05
CA VAL A 319 2.42 -10.23 -9.78
C VAL A 319 3.59 -11.21 -9.99
N GLY A 320 3.69 -12.28 -9.18
CA GLY A 320 4.70 -13.33 -9.34
C GLY A 320 4.41 -14.33 -10.46
N SER A 321 3.15 -14.50 -10.87
CA SER A 321 2.75 -15.57 -11.79
C SER A 321 3.30 -15.40 -13.21
N ARG A 322 3.54 -14.16 -13.67
CA ARG A 322 4.08 -13.91 -15.03
C ARG A 322 5.53 -14.33 -15.23
N LEU A 323 6.32 -14.49 -14.16
CA LEU A 323 7.75 -14.82 -14.25
C LEU A 323 8.09 -16.17 -13.60
N MET A 324 7.16 -16.86 -12.93
CA MET A 324 7.44 -18.14 -12.28
C MET A 324 7.99 -19.21 -13.24
N TRP A 325 7.73 -19.10 -14.54
CA TRP A 325 8.34 -19.96 -15.56
C TRP A 325 9.87 -19.84 -15.63
N LEU A 326 10.48 -18.77 -15.08
CA LEU A 326 11.94 -18.61 -14.97
C LEU A 326 12.53 -19.30 -13.72
N LYS A 327 11.71 -19.73 -12.75
CA LYS A 327 12.19 -20.40 -11.52
C LYS A 327 13.05 -21.66 -11.78
N PRO A 328 12.83 -22.45 -12.85
CA PRO A 328 13.74 -23.51 -13.27
C PRO A 328 15.15 -23.01 -13.62
N LEU A 329 15.32 -21.81 -14.19
CA LEU A 329 16.63 -21.26 -14.53
C LEU A 329 17.49 -21.02 -13.30
N PHE A 330 16.90 -20.51 -12.21
CA PHE A 330 17.58 -20.40 -10.92
C PHE A 330 17.95 -21.77 -10.35
N GLY A 331 17.10 -22.79 -10.56
CA GLY A 331 17.39 -24.16 -10.15
C GLY A 331 18.51 -24.81 -10.96
N GLN A 332 18.66 -24.46 -12.24
CA GLN A 332 19.80 -24.88 -13.05
C GLN A 332 21.09 -24.15 -12.65
N ALA A 333 21.00 -22.87 -12.29
CA ALA A 333 22.14 -22.08 -11.82
C ALA A 333 22.63 -22.49 -10.42
N SER A 334 21.74 -22.96 -9.55
CA SER A 334 22.05 -23.51 -8.22
C SER A 334 21.18 -24.76 -7.96
N PRO A 335 21.60 -25.93 -8.48
CA PRO A 335 20.91 -27.20 -8.21
C PRO A 335 21.12 -27.65 -6.76
N ALA A 336 20.52 -28.77 -6.34
CA ALA A 336 20.77 -29.34 -5.02
C ALA A 336 22.09 -30.14 -4.98
N GLY A 337 22.63 -30.36 -3.78
CA GLY A 337 23.79 -31.21 -3.54
C GLY A 337 25.13 -30.50 -3.73
N ARG A 338 26.17 -31.23 -4.15
CA ARG A 338 27.55 -30.70 -4.29
C ARG A 338 27.71 -29.55 -5.29
N ARG A 339 26.79 -29.43 -6.24
CA ARG A 339 26.78 -28.33 -7.23
C ARG A 339 25.92 -27.14 -6.79
N ALA A 340 25.31 -27.21 -5.62
CA ALA A 340 24.56 -26.10 -5.06
C ALA A 340 25.47 -24.91 -4.76
N LYS A 341 24.89 -23.72 -4.89
CA LYS A 341 25.51 -22.46 -4.52
C LYS A 341 24.68 -21.76 -3.47
N LEU A 342 25.33 -21.29 -2.42
CA LEU A 342 24.77 -20.53 -1.32
C LEU A 342 24.82 -19.03 -1.65
N SER A 343 23.66 -18.39 -1.76
CA SER A 343 23.58 -16.93 -1.86
C SER A 343 23.35 -16.31 -0.49
N VAL A 344 24.30 -15.55 0.03
CA VAL A 344 24.15 -14.85 1.31
C VAL A 344 23.90 -13.37 1.03
N LEU A 345 22.74 -12.85 1.43
CA LEU A 345 22.37 -11.45 1.23
C LEU A 345 22.80 -10.64 2.44
N ILE A 346 23.46 -9.49 2.22
CA ILE A 346 23.83 -8.55 3.28
C ILE A 346 22.90 -7.34 3.31
N PHE A 347 22.50 -6.94 4.51
CA PHE A 347 21.82 -5.69 4.84
C PHE A 347 22.51 -5.06 6.05
N HIS A 348 22.23 -3.80 6.35
CA HIS A 348 22.69 -3.15 7.58
C HIS A 348 21.50 -2.58 8.34
N ARG A 349 20.72 -1.74 7.65
CA ARG A 349 19.53 -1.09 8.18
C ARG A 349 18.29 -1.42 7.36
N VAL A 350 17.12 -1.37 8.00
CA VAL A 350 15.82 -1.31 7.32
C VAL A 350 15.01 -0.15 7.86
N LEU A 351 15.01 0.96 7.12
CA LEU A 351 14.37 2.18 7.58
C LEU A 351 12.85 2.05 7.55
N SER A 352 12.14 2.72 8.48
CA SER A 352 10.68 2.69 8.51
C SER A 352 10.05 3.33 7.27
N GLU A 353 10.70 4.37 6.74
CA GLU A 353 10.33 5.11 5.54
C GLU A 353 11.55 5.47 4.71
N VAL A 354 11.32 6.04 3.53
CA VAL A 354 12.41 6.46 2.63
C VAL A 354 13.13 7.65 3.24
N ASP A 355 14.44 7.51 3.41
CA ASP A 355 15.29 8.60 3.90
C ASP A 355 15.75 9.49 2.74
N PRO A 356 15.43 10.79 2.73
CA PRO A 356 15.88 11.71 1.70
C PRO A 356 17.42 11.85 1.63
N LEU A 357 18.15 11.63 2.73
CA LEU A 357 19.62 11.67 2.73
C LEU A 357 20.23 10.40 2.12
N PHE A 358 19.54 9.25 2.23
CA PHE A 358 20.00 7.98 1.70
C PHE A 358 18.88 7.26 0.94
N PRO A 359 18.44 7.77 -0.22
CA PRO A 359 17.30 7.21 -0.97
C PRO A 359 17.55 5.78 -1.50
N GLN A 360 18.81 5.32 -1.47
CA GLN A 360 19.22 3.97 -1.82
C GLN A 360 19.08 2.97 -0.67
N GLU A 361 18.97 3.42 0.57
CA GLU A 361 18.77 2.55 1.73
C GLU A 361 17.42 1.85 1.65
N VAL A 362 17.38 0.64 2.17
CA VAL A 362 16.20 -0.21 2.05
C VAL A 362 15.18 0.23 3.10
N ASP A 363 14.02 0.70 2.66
CA ASP A 363 12.88 0.97 3.54
C ASP A 363 12.04 -0.30 3.78
N ALA A 364 11.18 -0.25 4.80
CA ALA A 364 10.31 -1.34 5.24
C ALA A 364 9.46 -1.94 4.10
N ARG A 365 8.96 -1.10 3.20
CA ARG A 365 8.18 -1.55 2.04
C ARG A 365 9.05 -2.33 1.08
N ARG A 366 10.24 -1.81 0.77
CA ARG A 366 11.20 -2.48 -0.12
C ARG A 366 11.69 -3.79 0.47
N PHE A 367 12.04 -3.80 1.75
CA PHE A 367 12.49 -5.00 2.44
C PHE A 367 11.43 -6.10 2.45
N SER A 368 10.16 -5.76 2.72
CA SER A 368 9.04 -6.72 2.65
C SER A 368 8.84 -7.30 1.25
N GLN A 369 9.01 -6.50 0.18
CA GLN A 369 8.96 -6.98 -1.19
C GLN A 369 10.10 -7.96 -1.50
N LEU A 370 11.32 -7.65 -1.05
CA LEU A 370 12.49 -8.51 -1.19
C LEU A 370 12.27 -9.83 -0.45
N CYS A 371 11.81 -9.80 0.80
CA CYS A 371 11.47 -10.99 1.59
C CYS A 371 10.43 -11.87 0.88
N GLY A 372 9.32 -11.30 0.44
CA GLY A 372 8.27 -12.04 -0.27
C GLY A 372 8.73 -12.59 -1.62
N TRP A 373 9.70 -11.95 -2.27
CA TRP A 373 10.34 -12.50 -3.46
C TRP A 373 11.30 -13.63 -3.11
N LEU A 374 12.21 -13.46 -2.14
CA LEU A 374 13.14 -14.50 -1.68
C LEU A 374 12.41 -15.77 -1.24
N ALA A 375 11.36 -15.63 -0.43
CA ALA A 375 10.54 -16.74 0.04
C ALA A 375 9.92 -17.57 -1.10
N ARG A 376 9.62 -16.94 -2.24
CA ARG A 376 9.01 -17.62 -3.41
C ARG A 376 10.04 -18.28 -4.31
N TRP A 377 11.24 -17.73 -4.41
CA TRP A 377 12.25 -18.15 -5.40
C TRP A 377 13.37 -18.99 -4.81
N PHE A 378 13.71 -18.79 -3.54
CA PHE A 378 14.83 -19.40 -2.85
C PHE A 378 14.37 -20.24 -1.67
N LYS A 379 15.20 -21.20 -1.27
CA LYS A 379 15.09 -21.87 0.02
C LYS A 379 15.92 -21.06 1.02
N VAL A 380 15.27 -20.08 1.65
CA VAL A 380 15.89 -19.31 2.73
C VAL A 380 16.01 -20.20 3.97
N MET A 381 17.18 -20.21 4.60
CA MET A 381 17.49 -21.06 5.75
C MET A 381 18.48 -20.38 6.71
N PRO A 382 18.61 -20.86 7.96
CA PRO A 382 19.62 -20.38 8.91
C PRO A 382 21.05 -20.58 8.35
N LEU A 383 21.95 -19.65 8.68
CA LEU A 383 23.32 -19.66 8.18
C LEU A 383 24.13 -20.85 8.71
N ASP A 384 24.03 -21.22 9.98
CA ASP A 384 24.69 -22.40 10.56
C ASP A 384 24.30 -23.72 9.84
N GLN A 385 23.02 -23.88 9.51
CA GLN A 385 22.50 -25.00 8.75
C GLN A 385 22.98 -24.95 7.31
N ALA A 386 23.05 -23.75 6.71
CA ALA A 386 23.59 -23.58 5.38
C ALA A 386 25.08 -23.93 5.33
N VAL A 387 25.86 -23.54 6.34
CA VAL A 387 27.28 -23.87 6.50
C VAL A 387 27.48 -25.38 6.62
N THR A 388 26.68 -26.03 7.46
CA THR A 388 26.74 -27.49 7.63
C THR A 388 26.39 -28.21 6.33
N ALA A 389 25.31 -27.78 5.67
CA ALA A 389 24.88 -28.35 4.38
C ALA A 389 25.88 -28.05 3.24
N LEU A 390 26.58 -26.92 3.27
CA LEU A 390 27.60 -26.56 2.30
C LEU A 390 28.82 -27.48 2.47
N ARG A 391 29.22 -27.72 3.73
CA ARG A 391 30.32 -28.63 4.10
C ARG A 391 30.04 -30.08 3.71
N SER A 392 28.83 -30.57 3.97
CA SER A 392 28.41 -31.96 3.64
C SER A 392 28.02 -32.12 2.17
N GLY A 393 27.90 -31.04 1.41
CA GLY A 393 27.43 -31.08 0.02
C GLY A 393 25.97 -31.46 -0.12
N THR A 394 25.13 -31.11 0.87
CA THR A 394 23.68 -31.41 0.93
C THR A 394 22.81 -30.15 0.86
N LEU A 395 23.35 -29.02 0.41
CA LEU A 395 22.58 -27.79 0.24
C LEU A 395 21.38 -28.01 -0.71
N PRO A 396 20.20 -27.42 -0.39
CA PRO A 396 19.06 -27.46 -1.27
C PRO A 396 19.29 -26.57 -2.51
N ALA A 397 18.55 -26.85 -3.58
CA ALA A 397 18.56 -25.99 -4.76
C ALA A 397 18.11 -24.57 -4.40
N ARG A 398 18.80 -23.55 -4.92
CA ARG A 398 18.53 -22.13 -4.67
C ARG A 398 18.57 -21.79 -3.18
N ALA A 399 19.56 -22.30 -2.45
CA ALA A 399 19.78 -21.95 -1.05
C ALA A 399 20.11 -20.46 -0.91
N ALA A 400 19.48 -19.80 0.06
CA ALA A 400 19.80 -18.42 0.42
C ALA A 400 19.82 -18.20 1.93
N VAL A 401 20.58 -17.21 2.36
CA VAL A 401 20.66 -16.72 3.73
C VAL A 401 20.49 -15.20 3.70
N ILE A 402 19.83 -14.64 4.71
CA ILE A 402 19.71 -13.19 4.92
C ILE A 402 20.58 -12.84 6.12
N THR A 403 21.47 -11.86 5.98
CA THR A 403 22.35 -11.39 7.05
C THR A 403 22.24 -9.89 7.22
N PHE A 404 22.40 -9.44 8.47
CA PHE A 404 22.47 -8.04 8.85
C PHE A 404 23.76 -7.80 9.64
N ASP A 405 24.42 -6.68 9.39
CA ASP A 405 25.62 -6.29 10.13
C ASP A 405 25.31 -5.14 11.11
N ASP A 406 26.31 -4.79 11.93
CA ASP A 406 26.37 -3.68 12.89
C ASP A 406 25.52 -3.82 14.17
N GLY A 407 24.22 -4.08 14.04
CA GLY A 407 23.30 -4.15 15.18
C GLY A 407 22.42 -2.91 15.40
N TYR A 408 22.03 -2.23 14.32
CA TYR A 408 21.09 -1.10 14.36
C TYR A 408 19.72 -1.45 14.96
N ALA A 409 19.10 -0.52 15.69
CA ALA A 409 17.81 -0.70 16.36
C ALA A 409 16.66 -1.01 15.39
N ASP A 410 16.73 -0.50 14.16
CA ASP A 410 15.73 -0.78 13.12
C ASP A 410 15.74 -2.25 12.64
N ASN A 411 16.81 -3.01 12.92
CA ASN A 411 16.81 -4.47 12.74
C ASN A 411 15.78 -5.16 13.64
N TYR A 412 15.61 -4.69 14.87
CA TYR A 412 14.59 -5.18 15.79
C TYR A 412 13.21 -4.56 15.53
N HIS A 413 13.13 -3.23 15.39
CA HIS A 413 11.83 -2.55 15.31
C HIS A 413 11.15 -2.68 13.93
N VAL A 414 11.92 -2.88 12.86
CA VAL A 414 11.41 -2.89 11.48
C VAL A 414 11.66 -4.22 10.79
N ALA A 415 12.92 -4.69 10.74
CA ALA A 415 13.28 -5.89 9.97
C ALA A 415 12.69 -7.18 10.58
N LEU A 416 12.81 -7.38 11.90
CA LEU A 416 12.31 -8.58 12.59
C LEU A 416 10.81 -8.84 12.33
N PRO A 417 9.87 -7.88 12.55
CA PRO A 417 8.46 -8.10 12.26
C PRO A 417 8.18 -8.47 10.80
N ILE A 418 8.96 -7.94 9.86
CA ILE A 418 8.84 -8.25 8.43
C ILE A 418 9.32 -9.67 8.14
N LEU A 419 10.48 -10.08 8.68
CA LEU A 419 11.01 -11.44 8.55
C LEU A 419 10.04 -12.48 9.08
N GLN A 420 9.52 -12.28 10.31
CA GLN A 420 8.54 -13.16 10.93
C GLN A 420 7.26 -13.29 10.07
N ARG A 421 6.79 -12.17 9.50
CA ARG A 421 5.60 -12.16 8.62
C ARG A 421 5.79 -13.01 7.36
N HIS A 422 7.00 -13.08 6.82
CA HIS A 422 7.32 -13.91 5.65
C HIS A 422 7.78 -15.33 6.00
N GLY A 423 7.82 -15.69 7.29
CA GLY A 423 8.33 -16.98 7.76
C GLY A 423 9.81 -17.18 7.43
N LEU A 424 10.57 -16.08 7.40
CA LEU A 424 12.00 -16.08 7.08
C LEU A 424 12.83 -15.96 8.35
N THR A 425 14.02 -16.53 8.28
CA THR A 425 15.08 -16.40 9.27
C THR A 425 16.19 -15.51 8.73
N ALA A 426 16.92 -14.86 9.63
CA ALA A 426 18.12 -14.10 9.30
C ALA A 426 19.18 -14.24 10.40
N THR A 427 20.41 -13.89 10.07
CA THR A 427 21.54 -13.80 11.01
C THR A 427 21.92 -12.34 11.21
N PHE A 428 22.02 -11.89 12.45
CA PHE A 428 22.40 -10.53 12.82
C PHE A 428 23.78 -10.55 13.48
N PHE A 429 24.76 -9.92 12.84
CA PHE A 429 26.12 -9.78 13.33
C PHE A 429 26.23 -8.49 14.14
N ILE A 430 26.54 -8.61 15.42
CA ILE A 430 26.43 -7.51 16.38
C ILE A 430 27.81 -6.98 16.77
N ALA A 431 28.01 -5.67 16.59
CA ALA A 431 29.16 -4.96 17.13
C ALA A 431 28.86 -4.55 18.58
N THR A 432 29.35 -5.34 19.53
CA THR A 432 28.81 -5.35 20.91
C THR A 432 29.07 -4.08 21.70
N GLY A 433 30.12 -3.34 21.37
CA GLY A 433 30.48 -2.08 22.05
C GLY A 433 29.51 -0.93 21.80
N PHE A 434 28.59 -1.07 20.83
CA PHE A 434 27.62 -0.04 20.50
C PHE A 434 26.22 -0.32 21.02
N LEU A 435 25.99 -1.46 21.68
CA LEU A 435 24.71 -1.73 22.32
C LEU A 435 24.43 -0.76 23.47
N ASP A 436 23.17 -0.68 23.89
CA ASP A 436 22.76 0.01 25.11
C ASP A 436 23.13 1.51 25.18
N GLY A 437 23.06 2.20 24.04
CA GLY A 437 23.28 3.66 23.95
C GLY A 437 24.58 4.06 23.27
N GLY A 438 25.39 3.09 22.85
CA GLY A 438 26.56 3.34 22.01
C GLY A 438 26.19 3.77 20.59
N ARG A 439 27.17 4.30 19.87
CA ARG A 439 27.02 4.82 18.51
C ARG A 439 28.34 4.77 17.75
N MET A 440 28.27 4.45 16.46
CA MET A 440 29.46 4.47 15.60
C MET A 440 29.82 5.90 15.20
N TRP A 441 31.11 6.18 14.99
CA TRP A 441 31.61 7.52 14.66
C TRP A 441 31.00 8.08 13.36
N ASN A 442 30.73 7.23 12.36
CA ASN A 442 30.07 7.63 11.11
C ASN A 442 28.62 8.06 11.35
N ASP A 443 27.90 7.38 12.25
CA ASP A 443 26.54 7.76 12.60
C ASP A 443 26.50 9.11 13.33
N THR A 444 27.52 9.42 14.14
CA THR A 444 27.67 10.76 14.73
C THR A 444 27.76 11.83 13.65
N ILE A 445 28.54 11.62 12.59
CA ILE A 445 28.62 12.57 11.45
C ILE A 445 27.28 12.70 10.76
N ILE A 446 26.64 11.56 10.42
CA ILE A 446 25.37 11.53 9.69
C ILE A 446 24.30 12.29 10.45
N GLU A 447 24.15 12.02 11.74
CA GLU A 447 23.10 12.62 12.55
C GLU A 447 23.42 14.06 12.97
N ALA A 448 24.69 14.42 13.13
CA ALA A 448 25.08 15.82 13.28
C ALA A 448 24.71 16.63 12.03
N VAL A 449 25.06 16.13 10.84
CA VAL A 449 24.70 16.79 9.57
C VAL A 449 23.19 16.78 9.33
N ARG A 450 22.48 15.69 9.66
CA ARG A 450 21.02 15.59 9.49
C ARG A 450 20.28 16.62 10.35
N ASN A 451 20.67 16.76 11.61
CA ASN A 451 19.91 17.55 12.58
C ASN A 451 20.43 19.00 12.72
N CYS A 452 21.55 19.34 12.06
CA CYS A 452 22.09 20.70 12.09
C CYS A 452 21.12 21.70 11.46
N GLN A 453 20.84 22.79 12.17
CA GLN A 453 19.97 23.88 11.71
C GLN A 453 20.76 25.04 11.06
N LEU A 454 22.09 25.00 11.12
CA LEU A 454 22.94 26.02 10.50
C LEU A 454 22.97 25.81 8.97
N PRO A 455 22.96 26.89 8.17
CA PRO A 455 23.06 26.79 6.71
C PRO A 455 24.45 26.35 6.25
N VAL A 456 25.48 26.55 7.08
CA VAL A 456 26.86 26.14 6.86
C VAL A 456 27.45 25.74 8.21
N VAL A 457 28.18 24.62 8.27
CA VAL A 457 29.03 24.27 9.42
C VAL A 457 30.48 24.52 9.05
N ASP A 458 31.17 25.31 9.86
CA ASP A 458 32.59 25.61 9.69
C ASP A 458 33.44 24.69 10.57
N LEU A 459 34.10 23.71 9.94
CA LEU A 459 34.98 22.75 10.58
C LEU A 459 36.45 23.02 10.21
N SER A 460 36.77 24.25 9.77
CA SER A 460 38.15 24.63 9.39
C SER A 460 39.13 24.49 10.56
N GLY A 461 38.67 24.72 11.80
CA GLY A 461 39.47 24.47 13.02
C GLY A 461 39.84 23.01 13.24
N LEU A 462 39.13 22.07 12.62
CA LEU A 462 39.42 20.63 12.62
C LEU A 462 40.18 20.16 11.37
N GLY A 463 40.51 21.10 10.48
CA GLY A 463 41.09 20.81 9.17
C GLY A 463 40.11 20.17 8.18
N LEU A 464 38.80 20.29 8.41
CA LEU A 464 37.75 19.67 7.57
C LEU A 464 37.04 20.68 6.64
N GLY A 465 37.34 21.97 6.77
CA GLY A 465 36.79 23.03 5.92
C GLY A 465 35.33 23.40 6.23
N ARG A 466 34.71 24.15 5.32
CA ARG A 466 33.32 24.64 5.45
C ARG A 466 32.37 23.81 4.61
N HIS A 467 31.25 23.40 5.19
CA HIS A 467 30.25 22.54 4.55
C HIS A 467 28.89 23.23 4.51
N PRO A 468 28.35 23.56 3.33
CA PRO A 468 26.96 24.02 3.22
C PRO A 468 26.00 22.89 3.60
N LEU A 469 24.95 23.20 4.34
CA LEU A 469 23.90 22.26 4.77
C LEU A 469 22.48 22.81 4.51
N GLY A 470 22.36 23.88 3.73
CA GLY A 470 21.10 24.60 3.48
C GLY A 470 20.06 23.81 2.67
N SER A 471 20.48 22.78 1.94
CA SER A 471 19.59 21.89 1.20
C SER A 471 19.89 20.40 1.44
N ILE A 472 18.97 19.52 1.04
CA ILE A 472 19.19 18.06 1.06
C ILE A 472 20.39 17.67 0.21
N ALA A 473 20.56 18.31 -0.97
CA ALA A 473 21.68 18.04 -1.86
C ALA A 473 23.02 18.40 -1.20
N ASP A 474 23.08 19.52 -0.46
CA ASP A 474 24.30 19.91 0.25
C ASP A 474 24.63 18.90 1.36
N ARG A 475 23.61 18.45 2.11
CA ARG A 475 23.79 17.42 3.16
C ARG A 475 24.25 16.08 2.58
N GLN A 476 23.69 15.67 1.45
CA GLN A 476 24.09 14.47 0.71
C GLN A 476 25.55 14.55 0.21
N ALA A 477 26.06 15.75 -0.07
CA ALA A 477 27.46 15.96 -0.44
C ALA A 477 28.40 16.02 0.78
N ALA A 478 27.97 16.68 1.87
CA ALA A 478 28.78 16.89 3.07
C ALA A 478 29.09 15.57 3.81
N ILE A 479 28.09 14.70 3.99
CA ILE A 479 28.23 13.44 4.73
C ILE A 479 29.37 12.57 4.20
N PRO A 480 29.38 12.14 2.92
CA PRO A 480 30.45 11.28 2.39
C PRO A 480 31.82 11.98 2.40
N ALA A 481 31.87 13.30 2.17
CA ALA A 481 33.11 14.07 2.22
C ALA A 481 33.73 14.05 3.62
N LEU A 482 32.93 14.26 4.67
CA LEU A 482 33.36 14.21 6.06
C LEU A 482 33.79 12.80 6.49
N ILE A 483 33.00 11.78 6.14
CA ILE A 483 33.34 10.38 6.40
C ILE A 483 34.69 10.04 5.78
N GLN A 484 34.94 10.42 4.52
CA GLN A 484 36.19 10.10 3.83
C GLN A 484 37.42 10.77 4.49
N GLN A 485 37.29 12.01 4.97
CA GLN A 485 38.38 12.74 5.63
C GLN A 485 38.71 12.20 7.04
N ILE A 486 37.74 11.56 7.71
CA ILE A 486 37.88 11.04 9.07
C ILE A 486 38.22 9.54 9.08
N LYS A 487 37.73 8.76 8.09
CA LYS A 487 37.77 7.29 8.05
C LYS A 487 39.16 6.68 8.31
N TYR A 488 40.25 7.33 7.92
CA TYR A 488 41.60 6.76 8.00
C TYR A 488 42.43 7.28 9.19
N ARG A 489 41.87 8.15 10.04
CA ARG A 489 42.53 8.61 11.27
C ARG A 489 42.56 7.52 12.36
N PRO A 490 43.42 7.56 13.38
CA PRO A 490 43.33 6.68 14.54
C PRO A 490 41.98 6.76 15.26
N LEU A 491 41.49 5.66 15.82
CA LEU A 491 40.14 5.58 16.41
C LEU A 491 39.86 6.66 17.48
N PRO A 492 40.76 6.95 18.45
CA PRO A 492 40.53 8.00 19.44
C PRO A 492 40.37 9.38 18.79
N GLU A 493 41.11 9.64 17.72
CA GLU A 493 41.01 10.90 16.96
C GLU A 493 39.68 10.99 16.20
N ARG A 494 39.20 9.88 15.63
CA ARG A 494 37.87 9.86 14.97
C ARG A 494 36.78 10.24 15.95
N ILE A 495 36.76 9.63 17.13
CA ILE A 495 35.74 9.89 18.16
C ILE A 495 35.77 11.37 18.55
N ALA A 496 36.94 11.88 18.95
CA ALA A 496 37.11 13.28 19.35
C ALA A 496 36.68 14.28 18.26
N ILE A 497 37.07 14.03 16.99
CA ILE A 497 36.67 14.90 15.87
C ILE A 497 35.15 14.86 15.65
N THR A 498 34.53 13.69 15.74
CA THR A 498 33.08 13.58 15.52
C THR A 498 32.25 14.19 16.65
N GLU A 499 32.76 14.17 17.88
CA GLU A 499 32.15 14.87 19.02
C GLU A 499 32.25 16.38 18.86
N GLN A 500 33.44 16.90 18.53
CA GLN A 500 33.64 18.33 18.24
C GLN A 500 32.81 18.81 17.04
N LEU A 501 32.65 17.96 16.01
CA LEU A 501 31.76 18.24 14.89
C LEU A 501 30.32 18.40 15.35
N ALA A 502 29.81 17.49 16.20
CA ALA A 502 28.45 17.58 16.74
C ALA A 502 28.24 18.86 17.59
N GLU A 503 29.25 19.25 18.38
CA GLU A 503 29.26 20.50 19.14
C GLU A 503 29.21 21.73 18.22
N LEU A 504 30.08 21.79 17.21
CA LEU A 504 30.11 22.88 16.22
C LEU A 504 28.84 22.93 15.37
N ALA A 505 28.22 21.78 15.09
CA ALA A 505 26.93 21.67 14.44
C ALA A 505 25.75 22.04 15.35
N GLN A 506 25.98 22.20 16.66
CA GLN A 506 24.98 22.50 17.69
C GLN A 506 23.88 21.44 17.79
N VAL A 507 24.26 20.16 17.72
CA VAL A 507 23.32 19.02 17.70
C VAL A 507 23.57 18.09 18.88
N MET A 508 22.49 17.74 19.58
CA MET A 508 22.48 16.56 20.44
C MET A 508 22.16 15.33 19.58
N VAL A 509 23.15 14.46 19.40
CA VAL A 509 23.03 13.32 18.49
C VAL A 509 22.23 12.18 19.16
N PRO A 510 21.31 11.48 18.47
CA PRO A 510 20.46 10.43 19.05
C PRO A 510 21.24 9.21 19.55
N GLY A 511 20.95 8.75 20.78
CA GLY A 511 21.59 7.59 21.41
C GLY A 511 20.83 6.27 21.24
N ASP A 512 19.79 6.23 20.41
CA ASP A 512 18.89 5.08 20.21
C ASP A 512 19.03 4.44 18.82
N LEU A 513 20.13 4.72 18.11
CA LEU A 513 20.40 4.18 16.77
C LEU A 513 20.72 2.68 16.79
N MET A 514 21.30 2.19 17.88
CA MET A 514 21.76 0.82 18.05
C MET A 514 20.82 0.06 18.99
N MET A 515 20.71 -1.25 18.78
CA MET A 515 19.88 -2.09 19.64
C MET A 515 20.33 -2.06 21.10
N ARG A 516 19.39 -2.33 21.99
CA ARG A 516 19.68 -2.69 23.38
C ARG A 516 20.02 -4.18 23.49
N SER A 517 20.76 -4.55 24.52
CA SER A 517 21.05 -5.96 24.82
C SER A 517 19.77 -6.80 24.99
N SER A 518 18.71 -6.20 25.54
CA SER A 518 17.39 -6.84 25.67
C SER A 518 16.74 -7.14 24.31
N GLU A 519 16.95 -6.29 23.30
CA GLU A 519 16.40 -6.45 21.96
C GLU A 519 17.14 -7.54 21.19
N VAL A 520 18.47 -7.61 21.32
CA VAL A 520 19.27 -8.73 20.79
C VAL A 520 18.77 -10.07 21.35
N LYS A 521 18.53 -10.14 22.67
CA LYS A 521 17.97 -11.34 23.31
C LYS A 521 16.56 -11.66 22.78
N ALA A 522 15.71 -10.66 22.59
CA ALA A 522 14.37 -10.84 22.02
C ALA A 522 14.40 -11.34 20.57
N MET A 523 15.34 -10.86 19.74
CA MET A 523 15.54 -11.36 18.38
C MET A 523 15.94 -12.83 18.35
N HIS A 524 16.85 -13.22 19.25
CA HIS A 524 17.26 -14.60 19.37
C HIS A 524 16.08 -15.51 19.80
N GLN A 525 15.32 -15.11 20.81
CA GLN A 525 14.09 -15.81 21.24
C GLN A 525 13.02 -15.88 20.13
N ALA A 526 13.01 -14.91 19.22
CA ALA A 526 12.13 -14.89 18.06
C ALA A 526 12.60 -15.80 16.90
N GLY A 527 13.67 -16.58 17.10
CA GLY A 527 14.21 -17.54 16.13
C GLY A 527 15.22 -16.97 15.15
N MET A 528 15.72 -15.74 15.37
CA MET A 528 16.83 -15.19 14.59
C MET A 528 18.18 -15.66 15.13
N GLN A 529 19.18 -15.73 14.27
CA GLN A 529 20.54 -16.07 14.67
C GLN A 529 21.33 -14.82 15.01
N ILE A 530 22.18 -14.92 16.02
CA ILE A 530 23.07 -13.86 16.44
C ILE A 530 24.51 -14.31 16.19
N GLY A 531 25.30 -13.46 15.54
CA GLY A 531 26.72 -13.64 15.28
C GLY A 531 27.54 -12.47 15.82
N ALA A 532 28.86 -12.68 15.92
CA ALA A 532 29.78 -11.65 16.41
C ALA A 532 30.28 -10.75 15.26
N HIS A 533 30.49 -9.46 15.56
CA HIS A 533 31.01 -8.45 14.63
C HIS A 533 32.08 -7.54 15.27
N THR A 534 32.93 -8.15 16.11
CA THR A 534 33.89 -7.48 17.01
C THR A 534 33.21 -6.60 18.08
N VAL A 535 33.98 -5.98 18.96
CA VAL A 535 33.44 -5.06 19.97
C VAL A 535 33.25 -3.69 19.33
N SER A 536 34.32 -3.16 18.72
CA SER A 536 34.40 -1.75 18.30
C SER A 536 34.30 -1.53 16.78
N HIS A 537 33.91 -2.55 16.02
CA HIS A 537 33.83 -2.53 14.54
C HIS A 537 35.17 -2.10 13.88
N LEU A 538 36.28 -2.74 14.28
CA LEU A 538 37.62 -2.41 13.78
C LEU A 538 37.91 -3.01 12.39
N ILE A 539 38.68 -2.28 11.58
CA ILE A 539 39.27 -2.81 10.34
C ILE A 539 40.47 -3.69 10.75
N LEU A 540 40.26 -5.00 10.83
CA LEU A 540 41.19 -5.96 11.43
C LEU A 540 42.58 -5.97 10.78
N ALA A 541 42.69 -5.70 9.48
CA ALA A 541 43.97 -5.62 8.77
C ALA A 541 44.92 -4.52 9.29
N VAL A 542 44.41 -3.54 10.04
CA VAL A 542 45.21 -2.43 10.60
C VAL A 542 45.84 -2.78 11.95
N PHE A 543 45.35 -3.82 12.61
CA PHE A 543 45.73 -4.17 13.99
C PHE A 543 46.53 -5.47 14.05
N SER A 544 47.26 -5.65 15.15
CA SER A 544 47.99 -6.91 15.39
C SER A 544 47.03 -8.08 15.63
N ASP A 545 47.48 -9.31 15.35
CA ASP A 545 46.67 -10.52 15.59
C ASP A 545 46.26 -10.67 17.06
N ALA A 546 47.06 -10.16 18.00
CA ALA A 546 46.72 -10.14 19.42
C ALA A 546 45.52 -9.24 19.72
N GLN A 547 45.52 -8.02 19.18
CA GLN A 547 44.39 -7.09 19.30
C GLN A 547 43.14 -7.61 18.58
N ALA A 548 43.31 -8.17 17.38
CA ALA A 548 42.22 -8.81 16.65
C ALA A 548 41.61 -9.97 17.45
N ARG A 549 42.44 -10.83 18.06
CA ARG A 549 41.97 -11.93 18.91
C ARG A 549 41.18 -11.43 20.12
N GLU A 550 41.65 -10.36 20.76
CA GLU A 550 40.96 -9.76 21.90
C GLU A 550 39.58 -9.20 21.50
N GLU A 551 39.52 -8.37 20.46
CA GLU A 551 38.27 -7.78 19.95
C GLU A 551 37.24 -8.82 19.50
N ILE A 552 37.69 -9.86 18.80
CA ILE A 552 36.79 -10.93 18.34
C ILE A 552 36.36 -11.80 19.53
N GLY A 553 37.28 -12.14 20.43
CA GLY A 553 37.04 -12.99 21.59
C GLY A 553 36.09 -12.35 22.61
N GLN A 554 36.28 -11.07 22.93
CA GLN A 554 35.43 -10.32 23.85
C GLN A 554 34.00 -10.18 23.30
N SER A 555 33.86 -9.85 22.01
CA SER A 555 32.56 -9.78 21.34
C SER A 555 31.80 -11.11 21.42
N LYS A 556 32.49 -12.22 21.14
CA LYS A 556 31.94 -13.56 21.28
C LYS A 556 31.49 -13.86 22.71
N GLN A 557 32.38 -13.68 23.69
CA GLN A 557 32.10 -13.97 25.09
C GLN A 557 30.92 -13.15 25.62
N PHE A 558 30.84 -11.87 25.27
CA PHE A 558 29.73 -11.00 25.64
C PHE A 558 28.40 -11.54 25.10
N LEU A 559 28.33 -11.90 23.82
CA LEU A 559 27.10 -12.43 23.22
C LEU A 559 26.73 -13.79 23.80
N GLU A 560 27.70 -14.68 24.04
CA GLU A 560 27.46 -15.98 24.68
C GLU A 560 26.89 -15.82 26.10
N GLN A 561 27.41 -14.85 26.87
CA GLN A 561 26.87 -14.51 28.19
C GLN A 561 25.46 -13.92 28.11
N LEU A 562 25.19 -13.04 27.14
CA LEU A 562 23.89 -12.40 26.96
C LEU A 562 22.79 -13.40 26.55
N LEU A 563 23.13 -14.33 25.66
CA LEU A 563 22.19 -15.29 25.08
C LEU A 563 22.07 -16.57 25.91
N GLY A 564 23.11 -16.95 26.65
CA GLY A 564 23.18 -18.23 27.35
C GLY A 564 23.46 -19.42 26.41
N GLU A 565 23.90 -19.15 25.18
CA GLU A 565 24.17 -20.14 24.13
C GLU A 565 25.46 -19.80 23.39
N ARG A 566 26.06 -20.80 22.73
CA ARG A 566 27.30 -20.64 21.95
C ARG A 566 27.09 -19.77 20.72
N VAL A 567 28.04 -18.87 20.42
CA VAL A 567 28.05 -18.04 19.21
C VAL A 567 29.09 -18.57 18.23
N GLY A 568 28.61 -19.22 17.17
CA GLY A 568 29.43 -19.92 16.17
C GLY A 568 29.69 -19.15 14.87
N LEU A 569 29.06 -17.99 14.66
CA LEU A 569 29.11 -17.25 13.39
C LEU A 569 29.78 -15.88 13.55
N PHE A 570 30.59 -15.48 12.58
CA PHE A 570 31.31 -14.19 12.57
C PHE A 570 31.13 -13.44 11.25
N ALA A 571 31.15 -12.11 11.29
CA ALA A 571 31.30 -11.26 10.10
C ALA A 571 32.48 -10.32 10.27
N TYR A 572 33.30 -10.16 9.23
CA TYR A 572 34.41 -9.21 9.24
C TYR A 572 33.90 -7.78 9.02
N PRO A 573 34.19 -6.80 9.91
CA PRO A 573 33.83 -5.39 9.71
C PRO A 573 34.37 -4.86 8.38
N ASN A 574 33.54 -4.18 7.58
CA ASN A 574 33.76 -3.81 6.16
C ASN A 574 33.97 -5.01 5.20
N GLY A 575 34.78 -5.98 5.61
CA GLY A 575 34.76 -7.36 5.15
C GLY A 575 35.38 -7.64 3.78
N LYS A 576 36.15 -6.74 3.20
CA LYS A 576 36.89 -7.05 1.96
C LYS A 576 38.15 -7.87 2.25
N PRO A 577 38.29 -9.08 1.68
CA PRO A 577 39.49 -9.89 1.88
C PRO A 577 40.76 -9.16 1.38
N GLY A 578 41.83 -9.18 2.17
CA GLY A 578 43.12 -8.55 1.83
C GLY A 578 43.18 -7.03 2.02
N GLU A 579 42.04 -6.35 2.12
CA GLU A 579 41.96 -4.91 2.44
C GLU A 579 41.55 -4.69 3.90
N ASP A 580 40.44 -5.31 4.33
CA ASP A 580 39.86 -5.07 5.66
C ASP A 580 40.25 -6.14 6.69
N TYR A 581 40.64 -7.33 6.23
CA TYR A 581 41.19 -8.41 7.05
C TYR A 581 42.20 -9.25 6.26
N SER A 582 43.14 -9.86 6.98
CA SER A 582 44.23 -10.68 6.42
C SER A 582 43.98 -12.20 6.61
N PRO A 583 44.76 -13.07 5.94
CA PRO A 583 44.75 -14.50 6.22
C PRO A 583 45.06 -14.86 7.68
N SER A 584 45.89 -14.08 8.37
CA SER A 584 46.16 -14.31 9.80
C SER A 584 44.91 -14.07 10.66
N ASN A 585 44.10 -13.05 10.32
CA ASN A 585 42.83 -12.81 10.98
C ASN A 585 41.83 -13.97 10.75
N VAL A 586 41.87 -14.63 9.59
CA VAL A 586 41.07 -15.84 9.33
C VAL A 586 41.44 -16.97 10.31
N GLU A 587 42.74 -17.19 10.54
CA GLU A 587 43.21 -18.17 11.53
C GLU A 587 42.85 -17.77 12.97
N VAL A 588 42.86 -16.47 13.29
CA VAL A 588 42.39 -15.98 14.59
C VAL A 588 40.93 -16.38 14.81
N VAL A 589 40.03 -16.08 13.87
CA VAL A 589 38.60 -16.46 13.94
C VAL A 589 38.46 -17.98 14.08
N ARG A 590 39.22 -18.76 13.31
CA ARG A 590 39.19 -20.23 13.40
C ARG A 590 39.65 -20.72 14.78
N SER A 591 40.72 -20.17 15.32
CA SER A 591 41.27 -20.54 16.63
C SER A 591 40.37 -20.18 17.80
N LEU A 592 39.51 -19.17 17.65
CA LEU A 592 38.50 -18.78 18.64
C LEU A 592 37.24 -19.68 18.61
N GLY A 593 37.25 -20.72 17.77
CA GLY A 593 36.21 -21.75 17.76
C GLY A 593 34.89 -21.31 17.12
N PHE A 594 34.94 -20.41 16.13
CA PHE A 594 33.81 -20.15 15.22
C PHE A 594 33.67 -21.29 14.20
N ASP A 595 32.47 -21.49 13.68
CA ASP A 595 32.15 -22.52 12.68
C ASP A 595 32.28 -22.00 11.24
N ALA A 596 32.06 -20.70 11.06
CA ALA A 596 32.11 -20.00 9.79
C ALA A 596 32.20 -18.48 9.98
N ALA A 597 32.64 -17.79 8.92
CA ALA A 597 32.66 -16.35 8.85
C ALA A 597 32.28 -15.83 7.45
N VAL A 598 31.63 -14.67 7.41
CA VAL A 598 31.19 -14.01 6.17
C VAL A 598 32.02 -12.78 5.85
N SER A 599 32.33 -12.60 4.57
CA SER A 599 33.03 -11.45 3.98
C SER A 599 32.07 -10.60 3.14
N THR A 600 32.52 -9.45 2.63
CA THR A 600 31.79 -8.66 1.63
C THR A 600 32.27 -8.93 0.20
N GLN A 601 33.10 -9.95 -0.01
CA GLN A 601 33.45 -10.39 -1.36
C GLN A 601 32.19 -10.80 -2.11
N TRP A 602 31.98 -10.19 -3.26
CA TRP A 602 30.77 -10.38 -4.06
C TRP A 602 30.74 -11.76 -4.70
N GLY A 603 29.71 -12.56 -4.42
CA GLY A 603 29.48 -13.85 -5.08
C GLY A 603 28.66 -14.85 -4.26
N ALA A 604 28.38 -16.00 -4.86
CA ALA A 604 27.81 -17.16 -4.17
C ALA A 604 28.90 -18.17 -3.79
N SER A 605 28.80 -18.77 -2.60
CA SER A 605 29.73 -19.80 -2.13
C SER A 605 29.31 -21.20 -2.60
N ALA A 606 30.27 -22.05 -2.92
CA ALA A 606 30.09 -23.43 -3.39
C ALA A 606 30.84 -24.44 -2.51
N SER A 607 30.56 -25.72 -2.71
CA SER A 607 31.25 -26.78 -1.99
C SER A 607 32.76 -26.73 -2.28
N GLY A 608 33.58 -26.72 -1.24
CA GLY A 608 35.04 -26.57 -1.34
C GLY A 608 35.58 -25.16 -1.05
N ASP A 609 34.70 -24.14 -1.01
CA ASP A 609 35.10 -22.80 -0.57
C ASP A 609 35.41 -22.77 0.93
N ASP A 610 36.29 -21.85 1.35
CA ASP A 610 36.61 -21.64 2.76
C ASP A 610 35.39 -21.08 3.52
N LEU A 611 34.92 -21.84 4.51
CA LEU A 611 33.77 -21.47 5.34
C LEU A 611 34.03 -20.25 6.23
N PHE A 612 35.29 -19.85 6.39
CA PHE A 612 35.66 -18.62 7.09
C PHE A 612 35.73 -17.41 6.15
N GLN A 613 35.37 -17.56 4.88
CA GLN A 613 35.35 -16.45 3.91
C GLN A 613 34.12 -16.53 3.01
N ILE A 614 32.96 -16.88 3.60
CA ILE A 614 31.71 -17.00 2.86
C ILE A 614 31.36 -15.67 2.20
N ARG A 615 31.00 -15.74 0.93
CA ARG A 615 30.78 -14.58 0.08
C ARG A 615 29.36 -14.04 0.25
N ARG A 616 29.20 -12.73 0.11
CA ARG A 616 27.91 -12.05 0.25
C ARG A 616 27.55 -11.26 -0.99
N PHE A 617 26.27 -10.99 -1.11
CA PHE A 617 25.66 -10.28 -2.23
C PHE A 617 24.78 -9.16 -1.70
N THR A 618 24.92 -7.95 -2.24
CA THR A 618 24.09 -6.85 -1.78
C THR A 618 22.99 -6.47 -2.78
N PRO A 619 21.71 -6.47 -2.35
CA PRO A 619 20.56 -6.41 -3.25
C PRO A 619 19.95 -5.01 -3.43
N TRP A 620 20.71 -4.01 -3.90
CA TRP A 620 20.25 -2.60 -3.98
C TRP A 620 19.26 -2.27 -5.10
N ASP A 621 19.00 -3.19 -6.04
CA ASP A 621 18.19 -2.84 -7.20
C ASP A 621 16.75 -2.51 -6.78
N GLN A 622 16.19 -1.41 -7.29
CA GLN A 622 14.80 -1.02 -7.02
C GLN A 622 13.76 -1.82 -7.85
N SER A 623 14.20 -2.51 -8.92
CA SER A 623 13.35 -3.28 -9.83
C SER A 623 13.47 -4.78 -9.56
N HIS A 624 12.35 -5.52 -9.54
CA HIS A 624 12.36 -6.99 -9.40
C HIS A 624 13.11 -7.69 -10.53
N LEU A 625 13.06 -7.15 -11.75
CA LEU A 625 13.76 -7.73 -12.91
C LEU A 625 15.27 -7.55 -12.78
N ARG A 626 15.72 -6.34 -12.43
CA ARG A 626 17.16 -6.06 -12.21
C ARG A 626 17.69 -6.88 -11.03
N PHE A 627 16.94 -6.91 -9.93
CA PHE A 627 17.26 -7.73 -8.77
C PHE A 627 17.40 -9.22 -9.13
N GLY A 628 16.42 -9.78 -9.85
CA GLY A 628 16.47 -11.17 -10.30
C GLY A 628 17.65 -11.45 -11.24
N ALA A 629 17.95 -10.56 -12.18
CA ALA A 629 19.08 -10.69 -13.09
C ALA A 629 20.42 -10.64 -12.35
N ARG A 630 20.60 -9.73 -11.38
CA ARG A 630 21.81 -9.67 -10.56
C ARG A 630 21.97 -10.90 -9.68
N LEU A 631 20.88 -11.40 -9.11
CA LEU A 631 20.95 -12.62 -8.29
C LEU A 631 21.29 -13.85 -9.13
N LEU A 632 20.80 -13.93 -10.37
CA LEU A 632 21.24 -14.97 -11.31
C LEU A 632 22.72 -14.79 -11.69
N ASN A 633 23.20 -13.55 -11.84
CA ASN A 633 24.62 -13.26 -12.07
C ASN A 633 25.47 -13.64 -10.85
N ASN A 634 24.98 -13.40 -9.63
CA ASN A 634 25.63 -13.82 -8.38
C ASN A 634 25.80 -15.34 -8.30
N LEU A 635 24.81 -16.09 -8.80
CA LEU A 635 24.91 -17.54 -8.91
C LEU A 635 25.86 -17.99 -10.03
N ARG A 636 26.27 -17.12 -10.95
CA ARG A 636 27.21 -17.46 -12.03
C ARG A 636 28.65 -17.06 -11.71
N SER A 637 28.84 -15.97 -10.98
CA SER A 637 30.16 -15.55 -10.54
C SER A 637 30.84 -16.62 -9.67
N ARG A 638 32.15 -16.71 -9.84
CA ARG A 638 33.08 -17.55 -9.09
C ARG A 638 34.23 -16.69 -8.62
#